data_AF-A0AAW9J9T8-F1
#
_entry.id   AF-A0AAW9J9T8-F1
#
_cell.length_a   1.000
_cell.length_b   1.000
_cell.length_c   1.000
_cell.angle_alpha   90.00
_cell.angle_beta   90.00
_cell.angle_gamma   90.00
#
_symmetry.space_group_name_H-M   'P 1'
#
loop_
_entity.id
_entity.type
_entity.pdbx_description
1 polymer ?
#
loop_
_entity_poly.entity_id
_entity_poly.type
_entity_poly.pdbx_seq_one_letter_code
_entity_poly.pdbx_strand_id
1 'polypeptide(L)'
;IRTLAKELKVSIITTKRAYEELEKEGFIKTVVGKGTFVAESSNERLREVAMFEIENKLEEAIIAAKAIGLTLEKAIEIFKNLYEEV
;
A
#
# COMPACT_ATOMS: atom_id res chain seq x y z
N ILE A 1 14.51 -2.05 -20.37
CA ILE A 1 13.94 -0.87 -21.07
C ILE A 1 13.90 -1.04 -22.59
N ARG A 2 15.02 -1.10 -23.33
CA ARG A 2 14.99 -1.15 -24.82
C ARG A 2 14.27 -2.38 -25.38
N THR A 3 14.46 -3.55 -24.77
CA THR A 3 13.77 -4.79 -25.17
C THR A 3 12.26 -4.67 -25.02
N LEU A 4 11.79 -4.26 -23.83
CA LEU A 4 10.37 -4.08 -23.54
C LEU A 4 9.70 -3.05 -24.46
N ALA A 5 10.38 -1.93 -24.75
CA ALA A 5 9.88 -0.92 -25.69
C ALA A 5 9.67 -1.51 -27.09
N LYS A 6 10.58 -2.37 -27.55
CA LYS A 6 10.51 -3.05 -28.85
C LYS A 6 9.40 -4.10 -28.88
N GLU A 7 9.24 -4.88 -27.81
CA GLU A 7 8.20 -5.92 -27.70
C GLU A 7 6.79 -5.32 -27.67
N LEU A 8 6.60 -4.25 -26.90
CA LEU A 8 5.31 -3.58 -26.77
C LEU A 8 5.04 -2.56 -27.90
N LYS A 9 5.99 -2.36 -28.83
CA LYS A 9 5.93 -1.36 -29.92
C LYS A 9 5.61 0.06 -29.42
N VAL A 10 6.13 0.42 -28.25
CA VAL A 10 5.98 1.74 -27.62
C VAL A 10 7.30 2.51 -27.65
N SER A 11 7.25 3.83 -27.45
CA SER A 11 8.47 4.63 -27.42
C SER A 11 9.37 4.26 -26.24
N ILE A 12 10.69 4.39 -26.44
CA ILE A 12 11.68 4.17 -25.38
C ILE A 12 11.45 5.15 -24.22
N ILE A 13 11.06 6.39 -24.52
CA ILE A 13 10.79 7.44 -23.52
C ILE A 13 9.60 7.02 -22.64
N THR A 14 8.54 6.48 -23.23
CA THR A 14 7.37 5.96 -22.50
C THR A 14 7.77 4.83 -21.55
N THR A 15 8.58 3.88 -22.04
CA THR A 15 9.05 2.76 -21.22
C THR A 15 10.00 3.21 -20.11
N LYS A 16 10.85 4.20 -20.38
CA LYS A 16 11.75 4.78 -19.39
C LYS A 16 10.97 5.46 -18.27
N ARG A 17 9.98 6.28 -18.63
CA ARG A 17 9.12 6.97 -17.66
C ARG A 17 8.38 6.00 -16.75
N ALA A 18 7.82 4.92 -17.31
CA ALA A 18 7.16 3.89 -16.51
C ALA A 18 8.12 3.21 -15.51
N TYR A 19 9.37 2.94 -15.90
CA TYR A 19 10.39 2.41 -14.99
C TYR A 19 10.80 3.43 -13.92
N GLU A 20 10.90 4.71 -14.26
CA GLU A 20 11.20 5.77 -13.29
C GLU A 20 10.07 5.95 -12.27
N GLU A 21 8.81 5.85 -12.71
CA GLU A 21 7.64 5.87 -11.82
C GLU A 21 7.63 4.65 -10.89
N LEU A 22 7.85 3.44 -11.42
CA LEU A 22 7.94 2.21 -10.62
C LEU A 22 9.12 2.24 -9.63
N GLU A 23 10.26 2.85 -9.99
CA GLU A 23 11.42 3.00 -9.09
C GLU A 23 11.16 4.05 -8.01
N LYS A 24 10.53 5.18 -8.36
CA LYS A 24 10.09 6.21 -7.40
C LYS A 24 9.07 5.67 -6.41
N GLU A 25 8.19 4.79 -6.88
CA GLU A 25 7.21 4.08 -6.07
C GLU A 25 7.82 2.87 -5.33
N GLY A 26 9.10 2.59 -5.51
CA GLY A 26 9.80 1.53 -4.79
C GLY A 26 9.39 0.12 -5.18
N PHE A 27 8.71 -0.07 -6.32
CA PHE A 27 8.38 -1.40 -6.86
C PHE A 27 9.60 -2.11 -7.43
N ILE A 28 10.54 -1.33 -7.97
CA ILE A 28 11.77 -1.83 -8.58
C ILE A 28 12.97 -1.02 -8.09
N LYS A 29 14.14 -1.65 -8.12
CA LYS A 29 15.42 -1.04 -7.76
C LYS A 29 16.43 -1.29 -8.86
N THR A 30 17.03 -0.23 -9.37
CA THR A 30 18.11 -0.34 -10.36
C THR A 30 19.46 -0.41 -9.65
N VAL A 31 20.23 -1.46 -9.93
CA VAL A 31 21.62 -1.60 -9.50
C VAL A 31 22.51 -1.32 -10.70
N VAL A 32 23.36 -0.29 -10.58
CA VAL A 32 24.28 0.12 -11.66
C VAL A 32 25.13 -1.08 -12.10
N GLY A 33 25.11 -1.37 -13.41
CA GLY A 33 25.85 -2.49 -14.01
C GLY A 33 25.23 -3.88 -13.84
N LYS A 34 24.16 -4.04 -13.04
CA LYS A 34 23.47 -5.33 -12.84
C LYS A 34 22.04 -5.36 -13.38
N GLY A 35 21.47 -4.19 -13.68
CA GLY A 35 20.10 -4.07 -14.20
C GLY A 35 19.09 -3.71 -13.12
N THR A 36 17.81 -3.95 -13.41
CA THR A 36 16.69 -3.54 -12.56
C THR A 36 16.00 -4.78 -11.98
N PHE A 37 15.80 -4.76 -10.66
CA PHE A 37 15.26 -5.88 -9.89
C PHE A 37 13.96 -5.46 -9.21
N VAL A 38 13.06 -6.40 -8.94
CA VAL A 38 11.85 -6.14 -8.15
C VAL A 38 12.26 -5.97 -6.69
N ALA A 39 11.78 -4.91 -6.03
CA ALA A 39 12.09 -4.66 -4.63
C ALA A 39 11.31 -5.62 -3.72
N GLU A 40 11.93 -6.11 -2.65
CA GLU A 40 11.26 -6.91 -1.60
C GLU A 40 10.19 -6.12 -0.83
N SER A 41 10.17 -4.79 -1.01
CA SER A 41 9.26 -3.81 -0.39
C SER A 41 7.78 -3.96 -0.78
N SER A 42 7.43 -4.91 -1.64
CA SER A 42 6.03 -5.28 -1.89
C SER A 42 5.27 -5.57 -0.60
N ASN A 43 5.89 -6.22 0.40
CA ASN A 43 5.21 -6.55 1.65
C ASN A 43 4.96 -5.32 2.54
N GLU A 44 5.91 -4.38 2.59
CA GLU A 44 5.81 -3.20 3.45
C GLU A 44 4.73 -2.23 2.94
N ARG A 45 4.67 -2.00 1.63
CA ARG A 45 3.59 -1.22 1.02
C ARG A 45 2.23 -1.90 1.10
N LEU A 46 2.15 -3.22 0.91
CA LEU A 46 0.91 -3.97 1.12
C LEU A 46 0.43 -3.83 2.56
N ARG A 47 1.36 -3.84 3.52
CA ARG A 47 1.08 -3.60 4.94
C ARG A 47 0.61 -2.17 5.18
N GLU A 48 1.20 -1.16 4.54
CA GLU A 48 0.74 0.23 4.62
C GLU A 48 -0.67 0.41 4.06
N VAL A 49 -0.96 -0.15 2.88
CA VAL A 49 -2.31 -0.09 2.27
C VAL A 49 -3.33 -0.82 3.14
N ALA A 50 -2.99 -2.00 3.65
CA ALA A 50 -3.84 -2.73 4.59
C ALA A 50 -4.06 -1.96 5.89
N MET A 51 -3.03 -1.28 6.41
CA MET A 51 -3.14 -0.45 7.62
C MET A 51 -4.06 0.75 7.37
N PHE A 52 -3.91 1.41 6.23
CA PHE A 52 -4.76 2.53 5.82
C PHE A 52 -6.23 2.10 5.69
N GLU A 53 -6.51 0.93 5.10
CA GLU A 53 -7.88 0.40 5.06
C GLU A 53 -8.45 0.10 6.45
N ILE A 54 -7.63 -0.44 7.36
CA ILE A 54 -8.02 -0.71 8.75
C ILE A 54 -8.32 0.60 9.48
N GLU A 55 -7.47 1.61 9.33
CA GLU A 55 -7.67 2.93 9.93
C GLU A 55 -8.97 3.60 9.47
N ASN A 56 -9.27 3.58 8.17
CA ASN A 56 -10.54 4.14 7.66
C ASN A 56 -11.77 3.43 8.23
N LYS A 57 -11.75 2.09 8.28
CA LYS A 57 -12.86 1.31 8.87
C LYS A 57 -13.03 1.59 10.36
N LEU A 58 -11.92 1.75 11.08
CA LEU A 58 -11.95 2.12 12.49
C LEU A 58 -12.47 3.55 12.69
N GLU A 59 -12.10 4.48 11.82
CA GLU A 59 -12.62 5.85 11.86
C GLU A 59 -14.14 5.89 11.69
N GLU A 60 -14.69 5.17 10.71
CA GLU A 60 -16.14 5.04 10.52
C GLU A 60 -16.84 4.46 11.77
N ALA A 61 -16.27 3.41 12.35
CA ALA A 61 -16.79 2.80 13.57
C ALA A 61 -16.75 3.77 14.77
N ILE A 62 -15.68 4.55 14.90
CA ILE A 62 -15.54 5.57 15.95
C ILE A 62 -16.55 6.70 15.76
N ILE A 63 -16.80 7.13 14.51
CA ILE A 63 -17.82 8.15 14.21
C ILE A 63 -19.21 7.64 14.63
N ALA A 64 -19.56 6.40 14.27
CA ALA A 64 -20.82 5.78 14.68
C ALA A 64 -20.93 5.64 16.21
N ALA A 65 -19.85 5.22 16.87
CA ALA A 65 -19.77 5.13 18.33
C ALA A 65 -19.95 6.50 19.01
N LYS A 66 -19.34 7.56 18.48
CA LYS A 66 -19.52 8.93 19.00
C LYS A 66 -20.95 9.43 18.78
N ALA A 67 -21.59 9.07 17.68
CA ALA A 67 -22.97 9.48 17.39
C ALA A 67 -23.98 8.95 18.42
N ILE A 68 -23.72 7.77 19.01
CA ILE A 68 -24.54 7.19 20.08
C ILE A 68 -24.09 7.59 21.50
N GLY A 69 -23.08 8.46 21.62
CA GLY A 69 -22.54 8.89 22.92
C GLY A 69 -21.68 7.83 23.62
N LEU A 70 -21.10 6.89 22.88
CA LEU A 70 -20.23 5.86 23.43
C LEU A 70 -18.93 6.48 23.96
N THR A 71 -18.54 6.12 25.18
CA THR A 71 -17.25 6.54 25.73
C THR A 71 -16.11 5.78 25.06
N LEU A 72 -14.92 6.40 25.01
CA LEU A 72 -13.72 5.79 24.44
C LEU A 72 -13.40 4.44 25.11
N GLU A 73 -13.56 4.35 26.43
CA GLU A 73 -13.33 3.13 27.20
C GLU A 73 -14.24 1.99 26.74
N LYS A 74 -15.53 2.28 26.52
CA LYS A 74 -16.50 1.28 26.04
C LYS A 74 -16.22 0.87 24.59
N ALA A 75 -15.78 1.80 23.74
CA ALA A 75 -15.37 1.51 22.37
C ALA A 75 -14.15 0.57 22.32
N ILE A 76 -13.14 0.82 23.17
CA ILE A 76 -11.94 -0.03 23.29
C ILE A 76 -12.31 -1.41 23.83
N GLU A 77 -13.21 -1.48 24.83
CA GLU A 77 -13.70 -2.74 25.38
C GLU A 77 -14.39 -3.60 24.30
N ILE A 78 -15.28 -2.99 23.50
CA ILE A 78 -15.95 -3.68 22.38
C ILE A 78 -14.93 -4.15 21.34
N PHE A 79 -13.98 -3.30 20.95
CA PHE A 79 -12.95 -3.68 19.99
C PHE A 79 -12.11 -4.86 20.51
N LYS A 80 -11.72 -4.84 21.79
CA LYS A 80 -10.92 -5.89 22.42
C LYS A 80 -11.68 -7.22 22.46
N ASN A 81 -12.95 -7.20 22.84
CA ASN A 81 -13.79 -8.40 22.84
C ASN A 81 -13.94 -8.97 21.43
N LEU A 82 -14.19 -8.11 20.44
CA LEU A 82 -14.32 -8.52 19.04
C LEU A 82 -13.02 -9.12 18.49
N TYR A 83 -11.86 -8.62 18.92
CA TYR A 83 -10.56 -9.13 18.52
C TYR A 83 -10.20 -10.48 19.16
N GLU A 84 -10.69 -10.76 20.38
CA GLU A 84 -10.48 -12.06 21.05
C GLU A 84 -11.44 -13.16 20.54
N GLU A 85 -12.56 -12.79 19.92
CA GLU A 85 -13.59 -13.71 19.42
C GLU A 85 -13.35 -14.19 17.97
N VAL A 86 -12.52 -13.47 17.20
CA VAL A 86 -12.16 -13.75 15.79
C VAL A 86 -10.86 -14.54 15.69
#